data_AF-A0A975U5R8-F1
#
_entry.id   AF-A0A975U5R8-F1
#
_cell.length_a   1.000
_cell.length_b   1.000
_cell.length_c   1.000
_cell.angle_alpha   90.00
_cell.angle_beta   90.00
_cell.angle_gamma   90.00
#
_symmetry.space_group_name_H-M   'P 1'
#
loop_
_entity.id
_entity.type
_entity.pdbx_description
1 polymer ?
#
loop_
_entity_poly.entity_id
_entity_poly.type
_entity_poly.pdbx_seq_one_letter_code
_entity_poly.pdbx_strand_id
1 'polypeptide(L)'
;MEFGPEDRHALYDIWMSQKAKMHLTQMEMAKRLGVSQVEFSNLLRGNAPLTMSFVTTFCQHLHVEPYNVLPTLKSKFTSGEHLVRLQNRITVDGEIQRVQVDGNQVIIEYTHLSH
;
A
#
# COMPACT_ATOMS: atom_id res chain seq x y z
N MET A 1 6.86 -17.51 -2.87
CA MET A 1 6.54 -16.98 -1.53
C MET A 1 5.22 -17.60 -1.12
N GLU A 2 5.17 -18.26 0.02
CA GLU A 2 3.95 -18.90 0.52
C GLU A 2 3.30 -18.02 1.60
N PHE A 3 1.99 -17.79 1.47
CA PHE A 3 1.17 -17.08 2.44
C PHE A 3 0.50 -18.10 3.37
N GLY A 4 0.49 -17.79 4.66
CA GLY A 4 -0.06 -18.65 5.70
C GLY A 4 -1.56 -18.45 5.95
N PRO A 5 -2.20 -19.32 6.75
CA PRO A 5 -3.57 -19.13 7.23
C PRO A 5 -3.80 -17.78 7.91
N GLU A 6 -2.82 -17.28 8.66
CA GLU A 6 -2.84 -15.98 9.33
C GLU A 6 -2.96 -14.79 8.37
N ASP A 7 -2.34 -14.88 7.19
CA ASP A 7 -2.48 -13.85 6.15
C ASP A 7 -3.88 -13.84 5.56
N ARG A 8 -4.53 -15.00 5.46
CA ARG A 8 -5.91 -15.12 4.97
C ARG A 8 -6.91 -14.50 5.93
N HIS A 9 -6.73 -14.75 7.22
CA HIS A 9 -7.52 -14.09 8.25
C HIS A 9 -7.33 -12.57 8.20
N ALA A 10 -6.08 -12.09 8.11
CA ALA A 10 -5.80 -10.66 7.99
C ALA A 10 -6.41 -10.04 6.72
N LEU A 11 -6.32 -10.71 5.55
CA LEU A 11 -6.96 -10.24 4.31
C LEU A 11 -8.47 -10.16 4.44
N TYR A 12 -9.10 -11.16 5.08
CA TYR A 12 -10.54 -11.18 5.29
C TYR A 12 -10.99 -10.05 6.21
N ASP A 13 -10.27 -9.80 7.30
CA ASP A 13 -10.60 -8.74 8.26
C ASP A 13 -10.44 -7.35 7.63
N ILE A 14 -9.37 -7.14 6.84
CA ILE A 14 -9.17 -5.91 6.09
C ILE A 14 -10.26 -5.75 5.03
N TRP A 15 -10.62 -6.82 4.32
CA TRP A 15 -11.71 -6.78 3.36
C TRP A 15 -13.01 -6.33 4.03
N MET A 16 -13.40 -6.97 5.14
CA MET A 16 -14.67 -6.67 5.81
C MET A 16 -14.71 -5.24 6.36
N SER A 17 -13.60 -4.76 6.93
CA SER A 17 -13.52 -3.39 7.46
C SER A 17 -13.52 -2.34 6.35
N GLN A 18 -12.78 -2.55 5.26
CA GLN A 18 -12.70 -1.58 4.16
C GLN A 18 -13.93 -1.60 3.25
N LYS A 19 -14.53 -2.78 3.04
CA LYS A 19 -15.79 -2.92 2.29
C LYS A 19 -16.87 -1.99 2.83
N ALA A 20 -17.04 -1.95 4.16
CA ALA A 20 -18.01 -1.08 4.81
C ALA A 20 -17.64 0.40 4.67
N LYS A 21 -16.37 0.76 4.94
CA LYS A 21 -15.88 2.15 4.87
C LYS A 21 -15.95 2.75 3.47
N MET A 22 -15.66 1.95 2.45
CA MET A 22 -15.62 2.39 1.05
C MET A 22 -16.95 2.20 0.32
N HIS A 23 -17.98 1.67 0.99
CA HIS A 23 -19.26 1.27 0.39
C HIS A 23 -19.08 0.35 -0.84
N LEU A 24 -18.06 -0.53 -0.81
CA LEU A 24 -17.77 -1.44 -1.91
C LEU A 24 -18.63 -2.70 -1.81
N THR A 25 -19.09 -3.19 -2.96
CA THR A 25 -19.68 -4.52 -3.03
C THR A 25 -18.60 -5.56 -3.35
N GLN A 26 -18.89 -6.82 -3.02
CA GLN A 26 -17.99 -7.92 -3.34
C GLN A 26 -17.84 -8.12 -4.85
N MET A 27 -18.93 -7.89 -5.60
CA MET A 27 -18.94 -7.95 -7.05
C MET A 27 -18.09 -6.82 -7.67
N GLU A 28 -18.20 -5.60 -7.15
CA GLU A 28 -17.40 -4.45 -7.59
C GLU A 28 -15.91 -4.70 -7.38
N MET A 29 -15.52 -5.21 -6.21
CA MET A 29 -14.13 -5.55 -5.94
C MET A 29 -13.62 -6.67 -6.84
N ALA A 30 -14.41 -7.73 -7.03
CA ALA A 30 -14.05 -8.83 -7.94
C ALA A 30 -13.82 -8.31 -9.38
N LYS A 31 -14.69 -7.41 -9.86
CA LYS A 31 -14.55 -6.77 -11.18
C LYS A 31 -13.26 -5.95 -11.29
N ARG A 32 -12.91 -5.16 -10.27
CA ARG A 32 -11.64 -4.40 -10.22
C ARG A 32 -10.41 -5.30 -10.27
N LEU A 33 -10.49 -6.46 -9.63
CA LEU A 33 -9.45 -7.47 -9.60
C LEU A 33 -9.40 -8.34 -10.86
N GLY A 34 -10.35 -8.20 -11.79
CA GLY A 34 -10.42 -9.01 -13.00
C GLY A 34 -10.77 -10.48 -12.75
N VAL A 35 -11.44 -10.78 -11.63
CA VAL A 35 -11.85 -12.14 -11.24
C VAL A 35 -13.36 -12.23 -11.08
N SER A 36 -13.91 -13.45 -11.11
CA SER A 36 -15.31 -13.67 -10.76
C SER A 36 -15.57 -13.47 -9.26
N GLN A 37 -16.82 -13.19 -8.89
CA GLN A 37 -17.22 -13.07 -7.49
C GLN A 37 -16.96 -14.36 -6.69
N VAL A 38 -17.09 -15.52 -7.34
CA VAL A 38 -16.84 -16.84 -6.73
C VAL A 38 -15.35 -17.04 -6.49
N GLU A 39 -14.49 -16.73 -7.47
CA GLU A 39 -13.04 -16.80 -7.31
C GLU A 39 -12.54 -15.86 -6.21
N PHE A 40 -13.05 -14.63 -6.17
CA PHE A 40 -12.73 -13.68 -5.10
C PHE A 40 -13.13 -14.23 -3.72
N SER A 41 -14.32 -14.84 -3.61
CA SER A 41 -14.76 -15.49 -2.38
C SER A 41 -13.84 -16.65 -1.99
N ASN A 42 -13.42 -17.46 -2.95
CA ASN A 42 -12.54 -18.61 -2.73
C ASN A 42 -11.14 -18.18 -2.29
N LEU A 43 -10.60 -17.09 -2.86
CA LEU A 43 -9.32 -16.50 -2.45
C LEU A 43 -9.35 -16.03 -0.99
N LEU A 44 -10.42 -15.33 -0.60
CA LEU A 44 -10.60 -14.84 0.78
C LEU A 44 -10.87 -15.96 1.79
N ARG A 45 -11.61 -17.00 1.42
CA ARG A 45 -12.00 -18.09 2.32
C ARG A 45 -10.96 -19.21 2.46
N GLY A 46 -9.89 -19.18 1.67
CA GLY A 46 -8.84 -20.19 1.75
C GLY A 46 -8.92 -21.33 0.73
N ASN A 47 -9.89 -21.31 -0.17
CA ASN A 47 -10.11 -22.37 -1.15
C ASN A 47 -9.21 -22.25 -2.40
N ALA A 48 -8.45 -21.17 -2.51
CA ALA A 48 -7.50 -20.93 -3.60
C ALA A 48 -6.17 -20.37 -3.05
N PRO A 49 -5.01 -20.69 -3.65
CA PRO A 49 -3.72 -20.15 -3.22
C PRO A 49 -3.68 -18.62 -3.40
N LEU A 50 -3.12 -17.91 -2.42
CA LEU A 50 -2.85 -16.49 -2.54
C LEU A 50 -1.57 -16.27 -3.35
N THR A 51 -1.63 -15.38 -4.32
CA THR A 51 -0.46 -14.92 -5.06
C THR A 51 -0.06 -13.53 -4.59
N MET A 52 1.22 -13.19 -4.74
CA MET A 52 1.68 -11.83 -4.43
C MET A 52 0.99 -10.80 -5.31
N SER A 53 0.76 -11.12 -6.60
CA SER A 53 0.04 -10.25 -7.52
C SER A 53 -1.38 -9.95 -7.03
N PHE A 54 -2.12 -10.97 -6.57
CA PHE A 54 -3.44 -10.76 -5.99
C PHE A 54 -3.38 -9.87 -4.75
N VAL A 55 -2.48 -10.18 -3.81
CA VAL A 55 -2.30 -9.43 -2.57
C VAL A 55 -2.00 -7.96 -2.84
N THR A 56 -1.04 -7.68 -3.71
CA THR A 56 -0.65 -6.30 -4.06
C THR A 56 -1.81 -5.53 -4.67
N THR A 57 -2.47 -6.08 -5.69
CA THR A 57 -3.58 -5.39 -6.38
C THR A 57 -4.79 -5.23 -5.46
N PHE A 58 -5.09 -6.23 -4.63
CA PHE A 58 -6.14 -6.16 -3.61
C PHE A 58 -5.90 -5.04 -2.60
N CYS A 59 -4.70 -4.98 -2.02
CA CYS A 59 -4.32 -3.95 -1.06
C CYS A 59 -4.31 -2.54 -1.69
N GLN A 60 -3.85 -2.41 -2.94
CA GLN A 60 -3.90 -1.14 -3.68
C GLN A 60 -5.33 -0.62 -3.84
N HIS A 61 -6.28 -1.47 -4.21
CA HIS A 61 -7.69 -1.08 -4.35
C HIS A 61 -8.36 -0.71 -3.03
N LEU A 62 -7.80 -1.14 -1.89
CA LEU A 62 -8.27 -0.80 -0.56
C LEU A 62 -7.46 0.33 0.10
N HIS A 63 -6.49 0.92 -0.62
CA HIS A 63 -5.58 1.94 -0.11
C HIS A 63 -4.86 1.51 1.19
N VAL A 64 -4.42 0.25 1.26
CA VAL A 64 -3.64 -0.29 2.37
C VAL A 64 -2.31 -0.84 1.86
N GLU A 65 -1.29 -0.79 2.70
CA GLU A 65 0.01 -1.39 2.40
C GLU A 65 0.01 -2.88 2.79
N PRO A 66 0.35 -3.83 1.88
CA PRO A 66 0.38 -5.27 2.18
C PRO A 66 1.25 -5.61 3.39
N TYR A 67 2.40 -4.93 3.53
CA TYR A 67 3.33 -5.09 4.65
C TYR A 67 2.75 -4.59 5.99
N ASN A 68 1.71 -3.75 5.97
CA ASN A 68 1.04 -3.30 7.19
C ASN A 68 -0.16 -4.17 7.55
N VAL A 69 -0.51 -5.14 6.71
CA VAL A 69 -1.71 -5.97 6.86
C VAL A 69 -1.34 -7.45 7.08
N LEU A 70 -0.42 -8.00 6.29
CA LEU A 70 -0.15 -9.43 6.26
C LEU A 70 0.98 -9.83 7.22
N PRO A 71 0.71 -10.71 8.21
CA PRO A 71 1.72 -11.20 9.16
C PRO A 71 2.97 -11.80 8.52
N THR A 72 2.84 -12.58 7.43
CA THR A 72 4.01 -13.18 6.76
C THR A 72 4.86 -12.14 6.04
N LEU A 73 4.23 -11.06 5.55
CA LEU A 73 4.98 -9.95 4.96
C LEU A 73 5.60 -9.08 6.03
N LYS A 74 4.90 -8.84 7.14
CA LYS A 74 5.45 -8.14 8.32
C LYS A 74 6.68 -8.83 8.87
N SER A 75 6.59 -10.13 9.14
CA SER A 75 7.67 -10.90 9.74
C SER A 75 8.91 -10.91 8.85
N LYS A 76 8.73 -11.04 7.53
CA LYS A 76 9.81 -10.92 6.53
C LYS A 76 10.35 -9.51 6.38
N PHE A 77 9.50 -8.49 6.51
CA PHE A 77 9.90 -7.08 6.47
C PHE A 77 10.71 -6.68 7.71
N THR A 78 10.35 -7.19 8.90
CA THR A 78 11.09 -6.94 10.13
C THR A 78 12.41 -7.71 10.23
N SER A 79 12.59 -8.75 9.42
CA SER A 79 13.81 -9.57 9.40
C SER A 79 14.79 -9.23 8.27
N GLY A 80 14.44 -8.27 7.39
CA GLY A 80 15.34 -7.72 6.39
C GLY A 80 15.43 -6.21 6.51
N GLU A 81 16.58 -5.68 6.95
CA GLU A 81 16.90 -4.25 6.80
C GLU A 81 16.90 -3.89 5.31
N HIS A 82 15.78 -3.41 4.81
CA HIS A 82 15.68 -2.86 3.47
C HIS A 82 15.79 -1.35 3.54
N LEU A 83 16.84 -0.82 2.90
CA LEU A 83 17.06 0.61 2.69
C LEU A 83 15.90 1.19 1.87
N VAL A 84 14.88 1.73 2.52
CA VAL A 84 13.77 2.41 1.85
C VAL A 84 14.23 3.78 1.37
N ARG A 85 14.43 3.93 0.06
CA ARG A 85 14.79 5.21 -0.56
C ARG A 85 13.52 6.04 -0.78
N LEU A 86 13.30 7.03 0.08
CA LEU A 86 12.24 8.03 -0.10
C LEU A 86 12.77 9.20 -0.94
N GLN A 87 11.93 9.73 -1.83
CA GLN A 87 12.24 10.91 -2.65
C GLN A 87 11.13 11.95 -2.48
N ASN A 88 11.49 13.15 -2.06
CA ASN A 88 10.61 14.31 -2.11
C ASN A 88 10.90 15.13 -3.37
N ARG A 89 9.86 15.60 -4.06
CA ARG A 89 9.94 16.57 -5.16
C ARG A 89 9.16 17.80 -4.74
N ILE A 90 9.83 18.94 -4.70
CA ILE A 90 9.28 20.21 -4.23
C ILE A 90 9.38 21.21 -5.37
N THR A 91 8.27 21.91 -5.64
CA THR A 91 8.23 23.06 -6.55
C THR A 91 8.09 24.31 -5.72
N VAL A 92 8.96 25.30 -5.95
CA VAL A 92 8.88 26.61 -5.29
C VAL A 92 8.41 27.65 -6.30
N ASP A 93 7.60 28.60 -5.85
CA ASP A 93 7.21 29.76 -6.63
C ASP A 93 8.29 30.84 -6.48
N GLY A 94 9.42 30.65 -7.17
CA GLY A 94 10.58 31.53 -7.08
C GLY A 94 11.83 30.91 -7.68
N GLU A 95 12.94 31.65 -7.65
CA GLU A 95 14.24 31.15 -8.07
C GLU A 95 14.98 30.54 -6.88
N ILE A 96 15.31 29.25 -6.96
CA ILE A 96 16.09 28.55 -5.92
C ILE A 96 17.51 29.08 -5.93
N GLN A 97 17.93 29.69 -4.82
CA GLN A 97 19.28 30.22 -4.63
C GLN A 97 20.21 29.19 -4.00
N ARG A 98 19.69 28.37 -3.08
CA ARG A 98 20.48 27.38 -2.34
C ARG A 98 19.63 26.23 -1.82
N VAL A 99 20.20 25.02 -1.86
CA VAL A 99 19.66 23.83 -1.19
C VAL A 99 20.74 23.26 -0.29
N GLN A 100 20.44 23.06 0.99
CA GLN A 100 21.36 22.49 1.97
C GLN A 100 20.65 21.47 2.87
N VAL A 101 21.42 20.55 3.43
CA VAL A 101 20.94 19.53 4.35
C VAL A 101 21.54 19.80 5.72
N ASP A 102 20.70 19.94 6.73
CA ASP A 102 21.10 20.08 8.13
C ASP A 102 20.43 18.98 8.96
N GLY A 103 21.21 17.97 9.35
CA GLY A 103 20.72 16.77 10.02
C GLY A 103 19.63 16.06 9.22
N ASN A 104 18.40 16.11 9.72
CA ASN A 104 17.21 15.52 9.09
C ASN A 104 16.35 16.52 8.31
N GLN A 105 16.83 17.75 8.09
CA GLN A 105 16.11 18.82 7.41
C GLN A 105 16.73 19.13 6.04
N VAL A 106 15.87 19.44 5.07
CA VAL A 106 16.27 20.01 3.77
C VAL A 106 15.84 21.47 3.77
N ILE A 107 16.80 22.39 3.71
CA ILE A 107 16.58 23.83 3.68
C ILE A 107 16.70 24.29 2.22
N ILE A 108 15.63 24.86 1.67
CA ILE A 108 15.56 25.40 0.31
C ILE A 108 15.37 26.92 0.42
N GLU A 109 16.42 27.68 0.09
CA GLU A 109 16.38 29.14 0.02
C GLU A 109 15.97 29.54 -1.41
N TYR A 110 14.91 30.33 -1.53
CA TYR A 110 14.42 30.81 -2.82
C TYR A 110 13.96 32.26 -2.72
N THR A 111 14.08 32.98 -3.83
CA THR A 111 13.66 34.38 -3.96
C THR A 111 12.40 34.46 -4.81
N HIS A 112 11.40 35.18 -4.33
CA HIS A 112 10.17 35.49 -5.05
C HIS A 112 10.00 37.01 -5.14
N LEU A 113 9.51 37.50 -6.26
CA LEU A 113 9.19 38.92 -6.45
C LEU A 113 7.83 39.22 -5.78
N SER A 114 7.86 39.88 -4.63
CA SER A 114 6.65 40.41 -4.00
C SER A 114 6.20 41.67 -4.74
N HIS A 115 4.97 41.68 -5.26
CA HIS A 115 4.29 42.88 -5.71
C HIS A 115 3.49 43.54 -4.59
#